data_AF-A0A2S9K3V7-F1
#
_entry.id   AF-A0A2S9K3V7-F1
#
_cell.length_a   1.000
_cell.length_b   1.000
_cell.length_c   1.000
_cell.angle_alpha   90.00
_cell.angle_beta   90.00
_cell.angle_gamma   90.00
#
_symmetry.space_group_name_H-M   'P 1'
#
loop_
_entity.id
_entity.type
_entity.pdbx_description
1 polymer ?
#
loop_
_entity_poly.entity_id
_entity_poly.type
_entity_poly.pdbx_seq_one_letter_code
_entity_poly.pdbx_strand_id
1 'polypeptide(L)'
;MHTDLGPAWAQGYKGQGITVKVVDDFASSTTYGGNLGDGSMSQRHGEWTLKEASMVAPSATFKTHDLGNTSSVSLSRGLNVLNASYGTYGPAGLNTSTLAFTPRDNSIISYAGSGSAVVSKAAGNDSVPIGSAGALGVDYLNLALRGRASAIY
;
A
#
# COMPACT_ATOMS: atom_id res chain seq x y z
N MET A 1 -12.85 1.35 16.55
CA MET A 1 -12.19 0.11 16.06
C MET A 1 -13.24 -0.72 15.34
N HIS A 2 -12.93 -1.29 14.16
CA HIS A 2 -13.90 -2.11 13.41
C HIS A 2 -14.39 -3.29 14.26
N THR A 3 -15.68 -3.64 14.16
CA THR A 3 -16.34 -4.65 15.02
C THR A 3 -15.67 -6.02 14.93
N ASP A 4 -15.04 -6.32 13.80
CA ASP A 4 -14.50 -7.64 13.51
C ASP A 4 -13.06 -7.83 14.02
N LEU A 5 -12.38 -6.75 14.43
CA LEU A 5 -10.99 -6.85 14.90
C LEU A 5 -10.87 -7.57 16.25
N GLY A 6 -11.77 -7.28 17.19
CA GLY A 6 -11.80 -7.97 18.49
C GLY A 6 -11.95 -9.50 18.34
N PRO A 7 -12.96 -9.99 17.60
CA PRO A 7 -13.12 -11.42 17.30
C PRO A 7 -11.93 -12.04 16.57
N ALA A 8 -11.34 -11.36 15.58
CA ALA A 8 -10.15 -11.86 14.87
C ALA A 8 -8.96 -12.01 15.83
N TRP A 9 -8.73 -11.02 16.68
CA TRP A 9 -7.68 -11.03 17.69
C TRP A 9 -7.87 -12.09 18.76
N ALA A 10 -9.11 -12.34 19.18
CA ALA A 10 -9.46 -13.40 20.13
C ALA A 10 -9.16 -14.80 19.56
N GLN A 11 -9.29 -14.97 18.24
CA GLN A 11 -8.89 -16.18 17.51
C GLN A 11 -7.38 -16.25 17.22
N GLY A 12 -6.61 -15.24 17.66
CA GLY A 12 -5.17 -15.19 17.48
C GLY A 12 -4.71 -14.55 16.18
N TYR A 13 -5.62 -14.08 15.30
CA TYR A 13 -5.26 -13.41 14.04
C TYR A 13 -4.78 -11.97 14.30
N LYS A 14 -3.51 -11.81 14.68
CA LYS A 14 -2.88 -10.50 14.94
C LYS A 14 -1.72 -10.20 13.99
N GLY A 15 -1.53 -11.03 12.96
CA GLY A 15 -0.47 -10.89 11.97
C GLY A 15 0.82 -11.67 12.28
N GLN A 16 0.77 -12.67 13.15
CA GLN A 16 1.94 -13.50 13.48
C GLN A 16 2.50 -14.17 12.21
N GLY A 17 3.82 -14.12 12.06
CA GLY A 17 4.52 -14.76 10.95
C GLY A 17 4.37 -14.07 9.58
N ILE A 18 3.73 -12.90 9.52
CA ILE A 18 3.62 -12.10 8.28
C ILE A 18 4.59 -10.92 8.34
N THR A 19 5.12 -10.54 7.17
CA THR A 19 5.78 -9.25 7.00
C THR A 19 4.87 -8.31 6.22
N VAL A 20 4.50 -7.20 6.83
CA VAL A 20 3.83 -6.08 6.15
C VAL A 20 4.90 -5.07 5.76
N LYS A 21 4.99 -4.75 4.47
CA LYS A 21 5.84 -3.67 3.99
C LYS A 21 4.98 -2.54 3.46
N VAL A 22 5.12 -1.38 4.08
CA VAL A 22 4.42 -0.15 3.68
C VAL A 22 5.31 0.60 2.71
N VAL A 23 4.79 0.83 1.51
CA VAL A 23 5.44 1.59 0.44
C VAL A 23 4.76 2.93 0.36
N ASP A 24 5.41 3.97 0.86
CA ASP A 24 4.79 5.27 1.10
C ASP A 24 5.85 6.36 1.37
N ASP A 25 5.44 7.60 1.60
CA ASP A 25 6.31 8.71 1.95
C ASP A 25 6.82 8.60 3.40
N PHE A 26 8.12 8.34 3.52
CA PHE A 26 8.85 8.29 4.80
C PHE A 26 10.00 9.31 4.86
N ALA A 27 10.19 10.12 3.82
CA ALA A 27 11.34 11.00 3.67
C ALA A 27 10.99 12.47 3.39
N SER A 28 9.75 12.81 3.02
CA SER A 28 9.37 14.19 2.78
C SER A 28 9.39 15.04 4.05
N SER A 29 9.45 16.36 3.88
CA SER A 29 9.24 17.32 4.98
C SER A 29 7.78 17.61 5.27
N THR A 30 6.84 17.04 4.48
CA THR A 30 5.41 17.28 4.66
C THR A 30 4.88 16.36 5.76
N THR A 31 4.20 16.96 6.73
CA THR A 31 3.57 16.22 7.82
C THR A 31 2.10 16.60 7.95
N TYR A 32 1.33 15.67 8.50
CA TYR A 32 -0.10 15.78 8.70
C TYR A 32 -0.41 15.56 10.18
N GLY A 33 -1.28 16.41 10.72
CA GLY A 33 -1.76 16.29 12.08
C GLY A 33 -2.83 15.19 12.18
N GLY A 34 -2.78 14.39 13.25
CA GLY A 34 -3.75 13.34 13.51
C GLY A 34 -3.69 12.81 14.94
N ASN A 35 -4.69 12.01 15.32
CA ASN A 35 -4.73 11.34 16.62
C ASN A 35 -5.42 9.98 16.45
N LEU A 36 -4.65 8.90 16.62
CA LEU A 36 -5.13 7.53 16.54
C LEU A 36 -5.23 6.85 17.93
N GLY A 37 -5.36 7.63 19.00
CA GLY A 37 -5.52 7.14 20.37
C GLY A 37 -4.33 7.39 21.30
N ASP A 38 -3.18 7.78 20.75
CA ASP A 38 -1.95 8.08 21.52
C ASP A 38 -1.72 9.59 21.72
N GLY A 39 -2.76 10.39 21.50
CA GLY A 39 -2.68 11.85 21.49
C GLY A 39 -2.38 12.43 20.11
N SER A 40 -2.38 13.76 20.04
CA SER A 40 -2.12 14.49 18.81
C SER A 40 -0.66 14.33 18.40
N MET A 41 -0.43 13.90 17.17
CA MET A 41 0.90 13.78 16.57
C MET A 41 0.92 14.49 15.21
N SER A 42 2.11 14.85 14.74
CA SER A 42 2.36 15.26 13.36
C SER A 42 3.30 14.24 12.74
N GLN A 43 2.85 13.54 11.71
CA GLN A 43 3.62 12.48 11.04
C GLN A 43 3.55 12.62 9.53
N ARG A 44 4.51 12.04 8.81
CA ARG A 44 4.45 11.88 7.35
C ARG A 44 3.33 10.93 6.95
N HIS A 45 2.95 10.97 5.68
CA HIS A 45 1.87 10.12 5.17
C HIS A 45 2.14 8.63 5.43
N GLY A 46 3.35 8.14 5.13
CA GLY A 46 3.70 6.73 5.34
C GLY A 46 3.76 6.30 6.81
N GLU A 47 4.08 7.22 7.72
CA GLU A 47 4.09 6.95 9.16
C GLU A 47 2.67 6.74 9.69
N TRP A 48 1.70 7.54 9.22
CA TRP A 48 0.29 7.32 9.50
C TRP A 48 -0.19 5.98 8.95
N THR A 49 0.06 5.69 7.68
CA THR A 49 -0.30 4.42 7.04
C THR A 49 0.28 3.21 7.80
N LEU A 50 1.53 3.29 8.23
CA LEU A 50 2.18 2.25 9.03
C LEU A 50 1.55 2.11 10.41
N LYS A 51 1.22 3.24 11.05
CA LYS A 51 0.57 3.23 12.37
C LYS A 51 -0.79 2.55 12.30
N GLU A 52 -1.63 2.91 11.34
CA GLU A 52 -2.93 2.28 11.12
C GLU A 52 -2.81 0.77 10.91
N ALA A 53 -1.87 0.33 10.05
CA ALA A 53 -1.65 -1.09 9.80
C ALA A 53 -1.16 -1.84 11.05
N SER A 54 -0.28 -1.24 11.86
CA SER A 54 0.24 -1.84 13.09
C SER A 54 -0.80 -1.89 14.22
N MET A 55 -1.74 -0.97 14.24
CA MET A 55 -2.89 -1.02 15.14
C MET A 55 -3.86 -2.15 14.81
N VAL A 56 -3.89 -2.65 13.56
CA VAL A 56 -4.76 -3.75 13.11
C VAL A 56 -4.07 -5.11 13.26
N ALA A 57 -2.79 -5.20 12.89
CA ALA A 57 -1.99 -6.42 12.92
C ALA A 57 -0.77 -6.26 13.86
N PRO A 58 -0.98 -6.13 15.19
CA PRO A 58 0.07 -5.74 16.14
C PRO A 58 1.18 -6.78 16.33
N SER A 59 1.02 -8.00 15.83
CA SER A 59 2.03 -9.06 15.88
C SER A 59 2.72 -9.31 14.54
N ALA A 60 2.45 -8.50 13.52
CA ALA A 60 3.18 -8.54 12.26
C ALA A 60 4.56 -7.88 12.37
N THR A 61 5.47 -8.30 11.49
CA THR A 61 6.73 -7.57 11.28
C THR A 61 6.49 -6.44 10.27
N PHE A 62 6.71 -5.19 10.67
CA PHE A 62 6.57 -4.04 9.80
C PHE A 62 7.91 -3.62 9.20
N LYS A 63 7.92 -3.34 7.90
CA LYS A 63 9.04 -2.73 7.17
C LYS A 63 8.53 -1.55 6.36
N THR A 64 9.40 -0.59 6.11
CA THR A 64 9.10 0.56 5.26
C THR A 64 9.88 0.48 3.97
N HIS A 65 9.33 1.09 2.91
CA HIS A 65 10.02 1.36 1.66
C HIS A 65 9.59 2.75 1.22
N ASP A 66 10.52 3.70 1.28
CA ASP A 66 10.22 5.09 0.91
C ASP A 66 9.81 5.22 -0.57
N LEU A 67 8.80 6.04 -0.84
CA LEU A 67 8.27 6.30 -2.17
C LEU A 67 9.29 6.98 -3.09
N GLY A 68 10.27 7.70 -2.55
CA GLY A 68 11.40 8.22 -3.31
C GLY A 68 12.38 7.14 -3.76
N ASN A 69 12.41 5.97 -3.11
CA ASN A 69 13.24 4.83 -3.51
C ASN A 69 12.58 4.06 -4.67
N THR A 70 13.13 4.24 -5.87
CA THR A 70 12.63 3.60 -7.10
C THR A 70 13.14 2.17 -7.30
N SER A 71 13.99 1.65 -6.42
CA SER A 71 14.50 0.27 -6.48
C SER A 71 13.41 -0.75 -6.15
N SER A 72 13.57 -1.98 -6.62
CA SER A 72 12.63 -3.08 -6.37
C SER A 72 12.37 -3.29 -4.87
N VAL A 73 11.11 -3.57 -4.54
CA VAL A 73 10.69 -3.85 -3.17
C VAL A 73 11.09 -5.28 -2.81
N SER A 74 12.03 -5.46 -1.89
CA SER A 74 12.42 -6.82 -1.46
C SER A 74 11.33 -7.52 -0.66
N LEU A 75 11.12 -8.82 -0.89
CA LEU A 75 10.27 -9.66 -0.03
C LEU A 75 11.08 -10.22 1.15
N SER A 76 10.38 -10.54 2.23
CA SER A 76 10.94 -11.31 3.36
C SER A 76 10.57 -12.78 3.21
N ARG A 77 11.23 -13.66 3.97
CA ARG A 77 10.83 -15.07 4.05
C ARG A 77 9.43 -15.18 4.65
N GLY A 78 8.58 -16.02 4.07
CA GLY A 78 7.22 -16.27 4.54
C GLY A 78 6.17 -15.42 3.80
N LEU A 79 5.02 -15.19 4.46
CA LEU A 79 3.92 -14.44 3.87
C LEU A 79 4.23 -12.93 3.86
N ASN A 80 4.07 -12.31 2.70
CA ASN A 80 4.30 -10.87 2.52
C ASN A 80 2.98 -10.17 2.17
N VAL A 81 2.77 -9.02 2.81
CA VAL A 81 1.72 -8.05 2.46
C VAL A 81 2.42 -6.76 2.08
N LEU A 82 2.13 -6.22 0.91
CA LEU A 82 2.61 -4.91 0.48
C LEU A 82 1.43 -3.93 0.53
N ASN A 83 1.57 -2.87 1.32
CA ASN A 83 0.60 -1.79 1.36
C ASN A 83 1.12 -0.63 0.52
N ALA A 84 0.41 -0.30 -0.57
CA ALA A 84 0.71 0.81 -1.45
C ALA A 84 -0.39 1.88 -1.31
N SER A 85 -0.17 2.88 -0.46
CA SER A 85 -1.10 4.00 -0.25
C SER A 85 -0.69 5.25 -1.04
N TYR A 86 -0.26 5.06 -2.29
CA TYR A 86 0.11 6.13 -3.22
C TYR A 86 -0.47 5.83 -4.61
N GLY A 87 -0.41 6.81 -5.53
CA GLY A 87 -0.81 6.62 -6.93
C GLY A 87 0.32 6.93 -7.90
N THR A 88 0.32 6.26 -9.06
CA THR A 88 1.24 6.55 -10.17
C THR A 88 0.43 7.14 -11.31
N TYR A 89 0.35 8.47 -11.36
CA TYR A 89 -0.56 9.18 -12.25
C TYR A 89 0.06 9.55 -13.61
N GLY A 90 -0.76 9.52 -14.65
CA GLY A 90 -0.41 10.02 -15.97
C GLY A 90 -1.64 10.45 -16.79
N PRO A 91 -1.44 11.06 -17.98
CA PRO A 91 -2.54 11.43 -18.87
C PRO A 91 -3.34 10.20 -19.29
N ALA A 92 -4.62 10.38 -19.63
CA ALA A 92 -5.46 9.28 -20.13
C ALA A 92 -4.97 8.76 -21.49
N GLY A 93 -5.22 7.47 -21.77
CA GLY A 93 -4.94 6.84 -23.05
C GLY A 93 -3.55 6.18 -23.17
N LEU A 94 -2.74 6.15 -22.12
CA LEU A 94 -1.49 5.38 -22.13
C LEU A 94 -1.76 3.88 -21.99
N ASN A 95 -0.93 3.07 -22.65
CA ASN A 95 -1.02 1.63 -22.56
C ASN A 95 -0.14 1.10 -21.42
N THR A 96 -0.76 0.44 -20.43
CA THR A 96 -0.06 -0.18 -19.31
C THR A 96 0.97 -1.24 -19.70
N SER A 97 0.81 -1.90 -20.85
CA SER A 97 1.79 -2.90 -21.31
C SER A 97 3.09 -2.28 -21.83
N THR A 98 3.09 -0.98 -22.11
CA THR A 98 4.26 -0.25 -22.63
C THR A 98 4.75 0.85 -21.69
N LEU A 99 4.04 1.08 -20.57
CA LEU A 99 4.45 2.05 -19.56
C LEU A 99 5.73 1.58 -18.85
N ALA A 100 6.72 2.47 -18.81
CA ALA A 100 7.95 2.25 -18.08
C ALA A 100 7.72 2.51 -16.58
N PHE A 101 7.21 1.51 -15.87
CA PHE A 101 7.14 1.54 -14.41
C PHE A 101 8.54 1.53 -13.78
N THR A 102 8.66 2.17 -12.62
CA THR A 102 9.88 2.07 -11.81
C THR A 102 10.12 0.61 -11.38
N PRO A 103 11.37 0.19 -11.09
CA PRO A 103 11.63 -1.13 -10.52
C PRO A 103 10.79 -1.44 -9.26
N ARG A 104 10.54 -0.43 -8.42
CA ARG A 104 9.60 -0.52 -7.29
C ARG A 104 8.21 -0.97 -7.74
N ASP A 105 7.57 -0.21 -8.62
CA ASP A 105 6.19 -0.48 -9.05
C ASP A 105 6.10 -1.80 -9.83
N ASN A 106 7.09 -2.08 -10.69
CA ASN A 106 7.18 -3.36 -11.42
C ASN A 106 7.29 -4.56 -10.48
N SER A 107 8.06 -4.46 -9.40
CA SER A 107 8.16 -5.54 -8.42
C SER A 107 6.81 -5.79 -7.74
N ILE A 108 6.09 -4.74 -7.33
CA ILE A 108 4.75 -4.84 -6.72
C ILE A 108 3.76 -5.49 -7.68
N ILE A 109 3.71 -5.05 -8.95
CA ILE A 109 2.84 -5.61 -9.98
C ILE A 109 3.17 -7.09 -10.23
N SER A 110 4.45 -7.44 -10.28
CA SER A 110 4.92 -8.82 -10.46
C SER A 110 4.48 -9.72 -9.31
N TYR A 111 4.67 -9.28 -8.05
CA TYR A 111 4.26 -10.06 -6.88
C TYR A 111 2.76 -10.27 -6.79
N ALA A 112 1.97 -9.24 -7.15
CA ALA A 112 0.51 -9.38 -7.24
C ALA A 112 0.10 -10.37 -8.34
N GLY A 113 0.83 -10.39 -9.46
CA GLY A 113 0.60 -11.30 -10.57
C GLY A 113 0.95 -12.75 -10.25
N SER A 114 2.09 -12.98 -9.59
CA SER A 114 2.57 -14.31 -9.22
C SER A 114 1.95 -14.87 -7.94
N GLY A 115 1.27 -14.04 -7.14
CA GLY A 115 0.78 -14.41 -5.81
C GLY A 115 1.87 -14.46 -4.73
N SER A 116 3.08 -13.97 -5.00
CA SER A 116 4.20 -14.01 -4.04
C SER A 116 4.04 -13.01 -2.88
N ALA A 117 3.13 -12.04 -3.02
CA ALA A 117 2.69 -11.16 -1.94
C ALA A 117 1.22 -10.76 -2.16
N VAL A 118 0.48 -10.53 -1.07
CA VAL A 118 -0.80 -9.82 -1.14
C VAL A 118 -0.50 -8.33 -1.27
N VAL A 119 -1.10 -7.66 -2.25
CA VAL A 119 -0.89 -6.22 -2.48
C VAL A 119 -2.18 -5.48 -2.20
N SER A 120 -2.19 -4.69 -1.12
CA SER A 120 -3.27 -3.76 -0.79
C SER A 120 -2.95 -2.40 -1.39
N LYS A 121 -3.82 -1.89 -2.27
CA LYS A 121 -3.59 -0.65 -3.01
C LYS A 121 -4.80 0.27 -2.85
N ALA A 122 -4.55 1.50 -2.39
CA ALA A 122 -5.61 2.50 -2.26
C ALA A 122 -6.25 2.82 -3.63
N ALA A 123 -7.59 2.87 -3.69
CA ALA A 123 -8.33 3.15 -4.92
C ALA A 123 -8.19 4.62 -5.41
N GLY A 124 -7.83 5.55 -4.52
CA GLY A 124 -7.78 6.99 -4.78
C GLY A 124 -8.99 7.73 -4.24
N ASN A 125 -8.86 9.05 -4.07
CA ASN A 125 -9.85 9.88 -3.37
C ASN A 125 -10.75 10.71 -4.30
N ASP A 126 -10.63 10.51 -5.62
CA ASP A 126 -11.32 11.32 -6.63
C ASP A 126 -12.76 10.87 -6.91
N SER A 127 -13.26 9.84 -6.23
CA SER A 127 -14.60 9.26 -6.45
C SER A 127 -14.85 8.83 -7.90
N VAL A 128 -13.81 8.33 -8.57
CA VAL A 128 -13.87 7.80 -9.94
C VAL A 128 -13.56 6.30 -9.97
N PRO A 129 -14.11 5.54 -10.93
CA PRO A 129 -13.76 4.12 -11.08
C PRO A 129 -12.28 3.92 -11.41
N ILE A 130 -11.70 2.80 -10.96
CA ILE A 130 -10.33 2.40 -11.33
C ILE A 130 -10.16 2.40 -12.86
N GLY A 131 -9.19 3.19 -13.32
CA GLY A 131 -8.87 3.36 -14.74
C GLY A 131 -9.50 4.60 -15.39
N SER A 132 -10.34 5.33 -14.67
CA SER A 132 -10.84 6.64 -15.09
C SER A 132 -9.85 7.73 -14.70
N ALA A 133 -9.88 8.86 -15.42
CA ALA A 133 -9.09 10.02 -15.05
C ALA A 133 -9.73 10.74 -13.85
N GLY A 134 -8.95 10.96 -12.80
CA GLY A 134 -9.27 11.85 -11.69
C GLY A 134 -8.59 13.21 -11.83
N ALA A 135 -8.42 13.93 -10.71
CA ALA A 135 -7.85 15.27 -10.71
C ALA A 135 -6.38 15.29 -11.17
N LEU A 136 -5.63 14.23 -10.89
CA LEU A 136 -4.22 14.06 -11.27
C LEU A 136 -4.03 13.23 -12.54
N GLY A 137 -5.12 12.81 -13.20
CA GLY A 137 -5.11 11.89 -14.33
C GLY A 137 -5.46 10.45 -13.92
N VAL A 138 -4.97 9.47 -14.69
CA VAL A 138 -5.26 8.05 -14.46
C VAL A 138 -4.19 7.45 -13.55
N ASP A 139 -4.58 6.76 -12.47
CA ASP A 139 -3.65 5.96 -11.66
C ASP A 139 -3.31 4.65 -12.39
N TYR A 140 -2.13 4.61 -12.99
CA TYR A 140 -1.64 3.48 -13.76
C TYR A 140 -1.16 2.30 -12.91
N LEU A 141 -0.82 2.53 -11.64
CA LEU A 141 -0.54 1.42 -10.73
C LEU A 141 -1.84 0.67 -10.40
N ASN A 142 -2.94 1.40 -10.17
CA ASN A 142 -4.27 0.78 -10.03
C ASN A 142 -4.65 -0.03 -11.27
N LEU A 143 -4.46 0.52 -12.48
CA LEU A 143 -4.73 -0.21 -13.72
C LEU A 143 -3.86 -1.47 -13.88
N ALA A 144 -2.57 -1.40 -13.58
CA ALA A 144 -1.66 -2.53 -13.72
C ALA A 144 -1.90 -3.66 -12.72
N LEU A 145 -2.46 -3.33 -11.54
CA LEU A 145 -2.85 -4.28 -10.50
C LEU A 145 -4.24 -4.88 -10.71
N ARG A 146 -5.07 -4.29 -11.58
CA ARG A 146 -6.45 -4.74 -11.80
C ARG A 146 -6.46 -6.14 -12.38
N GLY A 147 -7.15 -7.06 -11.70
CA GLY A 147 -7.26 -8.47 -12.10
C GLY A 147 -6.01 -9.30 -11.81
N ARG A 148 -5.03 -8.77 -11.07
CA ARG A 148 -3.90 -9.57 -10.58
C ARG A 148 -4.37 -10.51 -9.46
N ALA A 149 -3.70 -11.66 -9.34
CA ALA A 149 -4.13 -12.77 -8.51
C ALA A 149 -4.26 -12.43 -7.01
N SER A 150 -3.41 -11.54 -6.50
CA SER A 150 -3.36 -11.18 -5.08
C SER A 150 -3.41 -9.68 -4.82
N ALA A 151 -4.01 -8.89 -5.72
CA ALA A 151 -4.28 -7.47 -5.51
C ALA A 151 -5.66 -7.24 -4.88
N ILE A 152 -5.72 -6.36 -3.87
CA ILE A 152 -6.96 -5.91 -3.20
C ILE A 152 -6.99 -4.37 -3.14
N TYR A 153 -8.20 -3.80 -3.14
CA TYR A 153 -8.48 -2.37 -3.14
C TYR A 153 -9.41 -1.98 -1.99
#